data_AF-A0A4U0VUK0-F1
#
_entry.id   AF-A0A4U0VUK0-F1
#
_cell.length_a   1.000
_cell.length_b   1.000
_cell.length_c   1.000
_cell.angle_alpha   90.00
_cell.angle_beta   90.00
_cell.angle_gamma   90.00
#
_symmetry.space_group_name_H-M   'P 1'
#
loop_
_entity.id
_entity.type
_entity.pdbx_description
1 polymer ?
#
loop_
_entity_poly.entity_id
_entity_poly.type
_entity_poly.pdbx_seq_one_letter_code
_entity_poly.pdbx_strand_id
1 'polypeptide(L)'
;MGLSDLFANATNALAPPPVPPKSEADLDRSKDEIVRRLTEELVQTRQMFDALERQIVLLEKHVANLQRKEAELNALRAEQAEQPVSASDVAHRYEQLSDLFTQLQDTLTCPVCYEPFGRGQAVSLQCGHTFCQTCYSEWEHRHVEAWKVSPQQGVYSGPECPECRTADVRRGRVRIYSLEEVVRLVERGKREIAAHPYTPVIQDAIHPITGPELLLQDHEHAAKHVGDANMDDDNNAPQLIATTATLPLSRTESYSTISNVDRDDPVVVDLAQTRDITLEDAEDPAAVAVAAPADASPEGDASRPLTVPAGDEASQHPGRTLSDTPISSAAASNSEDTISAPMPASPPPPGPGPASSDFAPSSTTDLPNSEASRLSLEETYLRERAAARARAREAELRLEAEVAARRAEEEEREAREAREQLLVERGRRPYAVEGAIRETP
;
A
#
# COMPACT_ATOMS: atom_id res chain seq x y z
N MET A 1 -27.65 17.32 65.19
CA MET A 1 -28.30 16.16 65.85
C MET A 1 -27.57 14.92 65.36
N GLY A 2 -26.84 14.24 66.24
CA GLY A 2 -25.81 13.25 65.89
C GLY A 2 -26.35 11.82 65.79
N LEU A 3 -25.79 11.03 64.86
CA LEU A 3 -26.08 9.61 64.59
C LEU A 3 -25.61 8.65 65.70
N SER A 4 -25.08 9.16 66.81
CA SER A 4 -24.47 8.37 67.88
C SER A 4 -25.46 7.71 68.83
N ASP A 5 -26.73 8.14 68.86
CA ASP A 5 -27.72 7.68 69.85
C ASP A 5 -28.54 6.46 69.40
N LEU A 6 -28.35 5.97 68.16
CA LEU A 6 -29.09 4.82 67.63
C LEU A 6 -28.53 3.44 68.04
N PHE A 7 -27.34 3.39 68.67
CA PHE A 7 -26.71 2.12 69.05
C PHE A 7 -26.84 1.75 70.54
N ALA A 8 -27.45 2.60 71.37
CA ALA A 8 -27.49 2.38 72.81
C ALA A 8 -28.64 1.49 73.33
N ASN A 9 -29.60 1.08 72.48
CA ASN A 9 -30.87 0.52 72.96
C ASN A 9 -31.14 -0.96 72.63
N ALA A 10 -30.10 -1.76 72.35
CA ALA A 10 -30.25 -3.16 71.95
C ALA A 10 -29.52 -4.18 72.87
N THR A 11 -29.24 -3.82 74.14
CA THR A 11 -28.54 -4.73 75.08
C THR A 11 -29.46 -5.51 76.03
N ASN A 12 -30.79 -5.39 75.90
CA ASN A 12 -31.75 -6.19 76.69
C ASN A 12 -32.52 -7.17 75.80
N ALA A 13 -31.87 -8.24 75.36
CA ALA A 13 -32.54 -9.39 74.79
C ALA A 13 -31.92 -10.67 75.35
N LEU A 14 -32.77 -11.42 76.06
CA LEU A 14 -32.71 -12.84 76.44
C LEU A 14 -31.36 -13.54 76.26
N ALA A 15 -30.79 -14.01 77.38
CA ALA A 15 -29.74 -15.01 77.38
C ALA A 15 -30.14 -16.17 76.44
N PRO A 16 -29.36 -16.44 75.38
CA PRO A 16 -29.69 -17.50 74.44
C PRO A 16 -29.70 -18.85 75.19
N PRO A 17 -30.63 -19.75 74.85
CA PRO A 17 -30.67 -21.07 75.46
C PRO A 17 -29.32 -21.79 75.26
N PRO A 18 -28.90 -22.64 76.22
CA PRO A 18 -27.64 -23.37 76.13
C PRO A 18 -27.61 -24.18 74.83
N VAL A 19 -26.73 -23.78 73.91
CA VAL A 19 -26.55 -24.45 72.63
C VAL A 19 -26.06 -25.87 72.92
N PRO A 20 -26.75 -26.92 72.48
CA PRO A 20 -26.29 -28.29 72.68
C PRO A 20 -24.88 -28.45 72.07
N PRO A 21 -23.97 -29.19 72.72
CA PRO A 21 -22.62 -29.41 72.19
C PRO A 21 -22.74 -30.03 70.80
N LYS A 22 -22.26 -29.31 69.78
CA LYS A 22 -22.17 -29.83 68.42
C LYS A 22 -21.39 -31.13 68.48
N SER A 23 -21.93 -32.18 67.86
CA SER A 23 -21.23 -33.46 67.81
C SER A 23 -19.92 -33.28 67.06
N GLU A 24 -18.89 -34.05 67.39
CA GLU A 24 -17.58 -34.01 66.71
C GLU A 24 -17.72 -34.16 65.19
N ALA A 25 -18.71 -34.97 64.76
CA ALA A 25 -19.07 -35.14 63.35
C ALA A 25 -19.61 -33.85 62.68
N ASP A 26 -20.31 -32.98 63.41
CA ASP A 26 -20.79 -31.70 62.87
C ASP A 26 -19.65 -30.69 62.68
N LEU A 27 -18.62 -30.76 63.54
CA LEU A 27 -17.42 -29.93 63.41
C LEU A 27 -16.60 -30.34 62.19
N ASP A 28 -16.44 -31.64 61.94
CA ASP A 28 -15.70 -32.12 60.76
C ASP A 28 -16.42 -31.79 59.45
N ARG A 29 -17.75 -31.96 59.39
CA ARG A 29 -18.54 -31.47 58.25
C ARG A 29 -18.39 -29.96 58.01
N SER A 30 -18.34 -29.17 59.08
CA SER A 30 -18.14 -27.73 58.98
C SER A 30 -16.74 -27.36 58.47
N LYS A 31 -15.70 -28.11 58.85
CA LYS A 31 -14.34 -27.90 58.34
C LYS A 31 -14.26 -28.27 56.86
N ASP A 32 -14.85 -29.40 56.48
CA ASP A 32 -14.87 -29.86 55.09
C ASP A 32 -15.57 -28.82 54.19
N GLU A 33 -16.66 -28.22 54.66
CA GLU A 33 -17.36 -27.17 53.92
C GLU A 33 -16.52 -25.89 53.79
N ILE A 34 -15.78 -25.50 54.84
CA ILE A 34 -14.85 -24.36 54.77
C ILE A 34 -13.72 -24.65 53.80
N VAL A 35 -13.14 -25.85 53.84
CA VAL A 35 -12.07 -26.28 52.92
C VAL A 35 -12.58 -26.30 51.48
N ARG A 36 -13.79 -26.80 51.23
CA ARG A 36 -14.43 -26.78 49.92
C ARG A 36 -14.58 -25.35 49.41
N ARG A 37 -15.11 -24.44 50.22
CA ARG A 37 -15.29 -23.02 49.85
C ARG A 37 -13.95 -22.34 49.53
N LEU A 38 -12.93 -22.53 50.38
CA LEU A 38 -11.60 -21.96 50.14
C LEU A 38 -10.95 -22.56 48.88
N THR A 39 -11.17 -23.84 48.61
CA THR A 39 -10.67 -24.49 47.39
C THR A 39 -11.35 -23.90 46.15
N GLU A 40 -12.65 -23.66 46.19
CA GLU A 40 -13.40 -23.00 45.11
C GLU A 40 -12.93 -21.56 44.88
N GLU A 41 -12.73 -20.79 45.96
CA GLU A 41 -12.18 -19.43 45.90
C GLU A 41 -10.76 -19.42 45.29
N LEU A 42 -9.90 -20.39 45.67
CA LEU A 42 -8.56 -20.52 45.09
C LEU A 42 -8.59 -20.90 43.60
N VAL A 43 -9.52 -21.75 43.18
CA VAL A 43 -9.70 -22.09 41.76
C VAL A 43 -10.21 -20.88 40.98
N GLN A 44 -11.17 -20.14 41.52
CA GLN A 44 -11.72 -18.94 40.88
C GLN A 44 -10.66 -17.84 40.73
N THR A 45 -9.88 -17.59 41.78
CA THR A 45 -8.79 -16.60 41.72
C THR A 45 -7.73 -17.00 40.71
N ARG A 46 -7.36 -18.28 40.64
CA ARG A 46 -6.44 -18.78 39.60
C ARG A 46 -6.97 -18.56 38.19
N GLN A 47 -8.26 -18.87 37.95
CA GLN A 47 -8.89 -18.63 36.64
C GLN A 47 -8.89 -17.14 36.26
N MET A 48 -9.09 -16.25 37.24
CA MET A 48 -9.01 -14.80 37.02
C MET A 48 -7.59 -14.36 36.65
N PHE A 49 -6.56 -14.91 37.31
CA PHE A 49 -5.16 -14.64 36.94
C PHE A 49 -4.83 -15.14 35.54
N ASP A 50 -5.25 -16.36 35.17
CA ASP A 50 -5.04 -16.92 33.81
C ASP A 50 -5.78 -16.10 32.74
N ALA A 51 -6.91 -15.47 33.08
CA ALA A 51 -7.63 -14.57 32.19
C ALA A 51 -6.89 -13.22 32.01
N LEU A 52 -6.40 -12.64 33.10
CA LEU A 52 -5.62 -11.39 33.07
C LEU A 52 -4.29 -11.57 32.33
N GLU A 53 -3.62 -12.71 32.52
CA GLU A 53 -2.37 -13.03 31.82
C GLU A 53 -2.57 -13.09 30.29
N ARG A 54 -3.64 -13.76 29.84
CA ARG A 54 -4.03 -13.76 28.41
C ARG A 54 -4.34 -12.36 27.90
N GLN A 55 -4.98 -11.52 28.71
CA GLN A 55 -5.27 -10.13 28.34
C GLN A 55 -3.99 -9.28 28.23
N ILE A 56 -3.01 -9.49 29.12
CA ILE A 56 -1.69 -8.82 29.05
C ILE A 56 -0.99 -9.19 27.75
N VAL A 57 -0.92 -10.48 27.40
CA VAL A 57 -0.27 -10.94 26.16
C VAL A 57 -0.95 -10.35 24.92
N LEU A 58 -2.28 -10.25 24.91
CA LEU A 58 -3.01 -9.60 23.81
C LEU A 58 -2.70 -8.08 23.73
N LEU A 59 -2.66 -7.39 24.86
CA LEU A 59 -2.31 -5.96 24.90
C LEU A 59 -0.87 -5.73 24.45
N GLU A 60 0.09 -6.55 24.87
CA GLU A 60 1.48 -6.49 24.41
C GLU A 60 1.58 -6.66 22.89
N LYS A 61 0.84 -7.62 22.32
CA LYS A 61 0.74 -7.81 20.87
C LYS A 61 0.18 -6.57 20.16
N HIS A 62 -0.84 -5.94 20.73
CA HIS A 62 -1.41 -4.70 20.18
C HIS A 62 -0.44 -3.52 20.26
N VAL A 63 0.27 -3.36 21.37
CA VAL A 63 1.30 -2.32 21.54
C VAL A 63 2.42 -2.51 20.52
N ALA A 64 2.91 -3.74 20.32
CA ALA A 64 3.94 -4.04 19.33
C ALA A 64 3.48 -3.73 17.89
N ASN A 65 2.20 -3.98 17.57
CA ASN A 65 1.63 -3.64 16.26
C ASN A 65 1.55 -2.12 16.07
N LEU A 66 1.07 -1.39 17.07
CA LEU A 66 1.02 0.07 17.04
C LEU A 66 2.40 0.70 16.89
N GLN A 67 3.41 0.19 17.61
CA GLN A 67 4.79 0.64 17.48
C GLN A 67 5.35 0.40 16.07
N ARG A 68 5.03 -0.75 15.45
CA ARG A 68 5.41 -1.01 14.04
C ARG A 68 4.77 -0.02 13.09
N LYS A 69 3.48 0.29 13.29
CA LYS A 69 2.74 1.28 12.47
C LYS A 69 3.27 2.70 12.67
N GLU A 70 3.65 3.05 13.89
CA GLU A 70 4.28 4.33 14.19
C GLU A 70 5.65 4.45 13.52
N ALA A 71 6.47 3.39 13.55
CA ALA A 71 7.74 3.36 12.83
C ALA A 71 7.56 3.49 11.30
N GLU A 72 6.54 2.82 10.73
CA GLU A 72 6.18 2.94 9.31
C GLU A 72 5.76 4.38 8.95
N LEU A 73 4.90 5.01 9.77
CA LEU A 73 4.51 6.41 9.55
C LEU A 73 5.69 7.38 9.69
N ASN A 74 6.60 7.14 10.64
CA ASN A 74 7.77 7.97 10.81
C ASN A 74 8.76 7.82 9.63
N ALA A 75 8.91 6.61 9.07
CA ALA A 75 9.68 6.39 7.85
C ALA A 75 9.07 7.14 6.65
N LEU A 76 7.76 7.05 6.45
CA LEU A 76 7.06 7.79 5.39
C LEU A 76 7.19 9.31 5.53
N ARG A 77 7.14 9.83 6.77
CA ARG A 77 7.38 11.26 7.04
C ARG A 77 8.82 11.67 6.75
N ALA A 78 9.80 10.82 7.06
CA ALA A 78 11.20 11.07 6.73
C ALA A 78 11.42 11.09 5.21
N GLU A 79 10.85 10.13 4.47
CA GLU A 79 10.88 10.11 3.00
C GLU A 79 10.20 11.37 2.41
N GLN A 80 9.08 11.79 2.97
CA GLN A 80 8.39 13.02 2.56
C GLN A 80 9.22 14.28 2.87
N ALA A 81 9.99 14.29 3.95
CA ALA A 81 10.89 15.39 4.29
C ALA A 81 12.11 15.46 3.35
N GLU A 82 12.60 14.31 2.85
CA GLU A 82 13.68 14.26 1.85
C GLU A 82 13.20 14.68 0.46
N GLN A 83 11.95 14.36 0.12
CA GLN A 83 11.32 14.73 -1.14
C GLN A 83 10.04 15.52 -0.86
N PRO A 84 10.15 16.78 -0.42
CA PRO A 84 8.97 17.61 -0.25
C PRO A 84 8.34 17.81 -1.62
N VAL A 85 7.24 17.11 -1.87
CA VAL A 85 6.42 17.39 -3.04
C VAL A 85 5.82 18.76 -2.78
N SER A 86 6.39 19.78 -3.41
CA SER A 86 5.93 21.14 -3.17
C SER A 86 4.46 21.23 -3.58
N ALA A 87 3.66 22.04 -2.87
CA ALA A 87 2.27 22.26 -3.24
C ALA A 87 2.16 22.72 -4.71
N SER A 88 3.15 23.48 -5.18
CA SER A 88 3.30 23.88 -6.57
C SER A 88 3.50 22.69 -7.52
N ASP A 89 4.32 21.70 -7.16
CA ASP A 89 4.51 20.50 -7.99
C ASP A 89 3.23 19.67 -8.09
N VAL A 90 2.47 19.54 -7.00
CA VAL A 90 1.17 18.85 -7.02
C VAL A 90 0.19 19.58 -7.92
N ALA A 91 0.09 20.91 -7.77
CA ALA A 91 -0.77 21.74 -8.60
C ALA A 91 -0.40 21.60 -10.08
N HIS A 92 0.89 21.68 -10.41
CA HIS A 92 1.37 21.54 -11.78
C HIS A 92 1.07 20.15 -12.37
N ARG A 93 1.28 19.07 -11.60
CA ARG A 93 0.94 17.72 -12.06
C ARG A 93 -0.56 17.54 -12.25
N TYR A 94 -1.39 18.16 -11.42
CA TYR A 94 -2.84 18.13 -11.59
C TYR A 94 -3.27 18.84 -12.87
N GLU A 95 -2.69 20.02 -13.15
CA GLU A 95 -2.91 20.76 -14.40
C GLU A 95 -2.50 19.92 -15.62
N GLN A 96 -1.29 19.32 -15.60
CA GLN A 96 -0.84 18.41 -16.65
C GLN A 96 -1.80 17.22 -16.87
N LEU A 97 -2.31 16.62 -15.79
CA LEU A 97 -3.28 15.53 -15.89
C LEU A 97 -4.61 16.01 -16.48
N SER A 98 -5.10 17.17 -16.06
CA SER A 98 -6.32 17.79 -16.59
C SER A 98 -6.20 18.07 -18.10
N ASP A 99 -5.05 18.59 -18.53
CA ASP A 99 -4.76 18.84 -19.94
C ASP A 99 -4.72 17.54 -20.74
N LEU A 100 -4.07 16.51 -20.21
CA LEU A 100 -4.03 15.18 -20.84
C LEU A 100 -5.44 14.59 -21.00
N PHE A 101 -6.30 14.70 -19.98
CA PHE A 101 -7.69 14.23 -20.07
C PHE A 101 -8.51 15.01 -21.10
N THR A 102 -8.20 16.29 -21.30
CA THR A 102 -8.85 17.13 -22.32
C THR A 102 -8.40 16.70 -23.71
N GLN A 103 -7.10 16.52 -23.94
CA GLN A 103 -6.56 16.02 -25.20
C GLN A 103 -7.09 14.62 -25.55
N LEU A 104 -7.15 13.72 -24.56
CA LEU A 104 -7.76 12.40 -24.73
C LEU A 104 -9.23 12.50 -25.10
N GLN A 105 -9.99 13.42 -24.48
CA GLN A 105 -11.39 13.61 -24.86
C GLN A 105 -11.53 14.06 -26.31
N ASP A 106 -10.70 15.00 -26.77
CA ASP A 106 -10.77 15.52 -28.13
C ASP A 106 -10.54 14.41 -29.16
N THR A 107 -9.61 13.49 -28.88
CA THR A 107 -9.39 12.29 -29.72
C THR A 107 -10.53 11.27 -29.67
N LEU A 108 -11.42 11.35 -28.69
CA LEU A 108 -12.57 10.48 -28.50
C LEU A 108 -13.88 11.18 -28.91
N THR A 109 -13.82 12.02 -29.93
CA THR A 109 -14.98 12.69 -30.53
C THR A 109 -15.33 12.10 -31.89
N CYS A 110 -16.62 12.10 -32.20
CA CYS A 110 -17.09 11.73 -33.53
C CYS A 110 -16.72 12.85 -34.52
N PRO A 111 -16.02 12.58 -35.63
CA PRO A 111 -15.60 13.64 -36.54
C PRO A 111 -16.75 14.25 -37.37
N VAL A 112 -17.94 13.63 -37.33
CA VAL A 112 -19.14 14.12 -38.03
C VAL A 112 -19.93 15.14 -37.18
N CYS A 113 -20.17 14.86 -35.90
CA CYS A 113 -20.92 15.75 -35.01
C CYS A 113 -20.04 16.51 -33.99
N TYR A 114 -18.75 16.17 -33.89
CA TYR A 114 -17.80 16.69 -32.90
C TYR A 114 -18.21 16.49 -31.44
N GLU A 115 -19.14 15.57 -31.18
CA GLU A 115 -19.53 15.19 -29.83
C GLU A 115 -18.67 14.02 -29.32
N PRO A 116 -18.34 13.99 -28.02
CA PRO A 116 -17.62 12.86 -27.43
C PRO A 116 -18.44 11.57 -27.54
N PHE A 117 -17.77 10.44 -27.77
CA PHE A 117 -18.45 9.15 -27.84
C PHE A 117 -19.12 8.82 -26.51
N GLY A 118 -20.42 8.51 -26.54
CA GLY A 118 -21.13 7.94 -25.40
C GLY A 118 -20.83 6.44 -25.22
N ARG A 119 -21.16 5.89 -24.05
CA ARG A 119 -21.03 4.45 -23.77
C ARG A 119 -21.77 3.60 -24.78
N GLY A 120 -21.03 2.72 -25.46
CA GLY A 120 -21.58 1.81 -26.47
C GLY A 120 -22.06 2.50 -27.75
N GLN A 121 -21.73 3.78 -27.95
CA GLN A 121 -22.14 4.52 -29.15
C GLN A 121 -21.03 4.58 -30.22
N ALA A 122 -19.80 4.22 -29.90
CA ALA A 122 -18.70 4.25 -30.87
C ALA A 122 -18.80 3.07 -31.86
N VAL A 123 -18.81 3.38 -33.14
CA VAL A 123 -18.83 2.44 -34.26
C VAL A 123 -17.56 2.61 -35.06
N SER A 124 -16.72 1.57 -35.09
CA SER A 124 -15.50 1.59 -35.88
C SER A 124 -15.69 0.83 -37.18
N LEU A 125 -15.16 1.39 -38.26
CA LEU A 125 -15.15 0.77 -39.58
C LEU A 125 -13.83 0.02 -39.78
N GLN A 126 -13.77 -0.86 -40.77
CA GLN A 126 -12.55 -1.65 -41.05
C GLN A 126 -11.37 -0.81 -41.52
N CYS A 127 -11.63 0.40 -42.04
CA CYS A 127 -10.59 1.38 -42.34
C CYS A 127 -10.01 2.06 -41.09
N GLY A 128 -10.46 1.71 -39.88
CA GLY A 128 -9.96 2.25 -38.62
C GLY A 128 -10.64 3.54 -38.13
N HIS A 129 -11.45 4.19 -38.96
CA HIS A 129 -12.20 5.38 -38.57
C HIS A 129 -13.39 5.03 -37.68
N THR A 130 -13.62 5.87 -36.67
CA THR A 130 -14.68 5.68 -35.67
C THR A 130 -15.67 6.85 -35.69
N PHE A 131 -16.95 6.52 -35.57
CA PHE A 131 -18.06 7.47 -35.58
C PHE A 131 -19.04 7.14 -34.46
N CYS A 132 -19.92 8.06 -34.09
CA CYS A 132 -21.05 7.70 -33.22
C CYS A 132 -22.10 6.93 -34.03
N GLN A 133 -22.82 6.04 -33.35
CA GLN A 133 -23.82 5.15 -33.94
C GLN A 133 -24.89 5.94 -34.71
N THR A 134 -25.31 7.09 -34.19
CA THR A 134 -26.31 7.96 -34.82
C THR A 134 -25.81 8.50 -36.16
N CYS A 135 -24.65 9.19 -36.17
CA CYS A 135 -24.09 9.78 -37.38
C CYS A 135 -23.82 8.72 -38.46
N TYR A 136 -23.26 7.58 -38.08
CA TYR A 136 -22.99 6.51 -39.05
C TYR A 136 -24.27 5.88 -39.59
N SER A 137 -25.30 5.69 -38.76
CA SER A 137 -26.58 5.14 -39.22
C SER A 137 -27.31 6.07 -40.19
N GLU A 138 -27.29 7.38 -39.93
CA GLU A 138 -27.85 8.38 -40.84
C GLU A 138 -27.10 8.42 -42.17
N TRP A 139 -25.77 8.36 -42.10
CA TRP A 139 -24.91 8.31 -43.28
C TRP A 139 -25.18 7.08 -44.15
N GLU A 140 -25.28 5.92 -43.52
CA GLU A 140 -25.63 4.65 -44.17
C GLU A 140 -27.02 4.74 -44.81
N HIS A 141 -28.01 5.32 -44.10
CA HIS A 141 -29.36 5.48 -44.63
C HIS A 141 -29.39 6.34 -45.90
N ARG A 142 -28.72 7.50 -45.89
CA ARG A 142 -28.62 8.38 -47.07
C ARG A 142 -27.94 7.70 -48.25
N HIS A 143 -26.91 6.87 -48.01
CA HIS A 143 -26.26 6.09 -49.07
C HIS A 143 -27.18 5.05 -49.68
N VAL A 144 -27.95 4.34 -48.85
CA VAL A 144 -28.94 3.35 -49.32
C VAL A 144 -30.02 4.02 -50.15
N GLU A 145 -30.52 5.18 -49.72
CA GLU A 145 -31.53 5.94 -50.48
C GLU A 145 -31.01 6.46 -51.81
N ALA A 146 -29.81 7.07 -51.81
CA ALA A 146 -29.16 7.54 -53.04
C ALA A 146 -28.93 6.39 -54.03
N TRP A 147 -28.55 5.21 -53.54
CA TRP A 147 -28.37 4.03 -54.37
C TRP A 147 -29.69 3.53 -54.99
N LYS A 148 -30.79 3.51 -54.24
CA LYS A 148 -32.11 3.10 -54.77
C LYS A 148 -32.58 3.94 -55.95
N VAL A 149 -32.14 5.19 -56.03
CA VAL A 149 -32.51 6.14 -57.10
C VAL A 149 -31.51 6.12 -58.27
N SER A 150 -30.34 5.50 -58.10
CA SER A 150 -29.30 5.47 -59.13
C SER A 150 -29.71 4.63 -60.36
N PRO A 151 -29.59 5.16 -61.60
CA PRO A 151 -29.84 4.41 -62.83
C PRO A 151 -28.86 3.24 -63.07
N GLN A 152 -27.74 3.22 -62.36
CA GLN A 152 -26.71 2.18 -62.47
C GLN A 152 -27.09 0.98 -61.59
N GLN A 153 -28.08 0.21 -62.05
CA GLN A 153 -28.44 -1.07 -61.47
C GLN A 153 -27.33 -2.09 -61.76
N GLY A 154 -26.60 -2.53 -60.73
CA GLY A 154 -25.60 -3.58 -60.92
C GLY A 154 -25.03 -4.16 -59.65
N VAL A 155 -24.38 -3.35 -58.81
CA VAL A 155 -23.76 -3.83 -57.57
C VAL A 155 -23.79 -2.71 -56.54
N TYR A 156 -24.54 -2.87 -55.46
CA TYR A 156 -24.44 -1.96 -54.32
C TYR A 156 -23.07 -2.18 -53.67
N SER A 157 -22.18 -1.20 -53.54
CA SER A 157 -20.87 -1.41 -52.88
C SER A 157 -20.92 -1.24 -51.36
N GLY A 158 -22.07 -0.85 -50.80
CA GLY A 158 -22.16 -0.45 -49.39
C GLY A 158 -21.92 1.06 -49.22
N PRO A 159 -22.18 1.61 -48.01
CA PRO A 159 -21.83 2.99 -47.71
C PRO A 159 -20.30 3.13 -47.67
N GLU A 160 -19.79 4.24 -48.20
CA GLU A 160 -18.37 4.59 -48.08
C GLU A 160 -18.08 5.20 -46.70
N CYS A 161 -16.85 5.07 -46.19
CA CYS A 161 -16.45 5.77 -44.98
C CYS A 161 -16.55 7.31 -45.16
N PRO A 162 -17.18 8.07 -44.23
CA PRO A 162 -17.24 9.54 -44.32
C PRO A 162 -15.88 10.24 -44.42
N GLU A 163 -14.84 9.67 -43.79
CA GLU A 163 -13.48 10.23 -43.76
C GLU A 163 -12.67 9.85 -45.01
N CYS A 164 -12.43 8.55 -45.20
CA CYS A 164 -11.48 8.05 -46.22
C CYS A 164 -12.13 7.51 -47.49
N ARG A 165 -13.48 7.52 -47.57
CA ARG A 165 -14.27 7.04 -48.71
C ARG A 165 -13.97 5.61 -49.18
N THR A 166 -13.37 4.78 -48.33
CA THR A 166 -13.12 3.38 -48.64
C THR A 166 -14.44 2.61 -48.66
N ALA A 167 -14.73 1.91 -49.76
CA ALA A 167 -15.99 1.21 -49.99
C ALA A 167 -16.10 -0.19 -49.36
N ASP A 168 -15.04 -0.71 -48.72
CA ASP A 168 -15.01 -2.07 -48.14
C ASP A 168 -15.68 -2.18 -46.75
N VAL A 169 -16.65 -1.33 -46.46
CA VAL A 169 -17.35 -1.31 -45.15
C VAL A 169 -18.38 -2.45 -45.04
N ARG A 170 -18.62 -3.19 -46.14
CA ARG A 170 -19.53 -4.33 -46.20
C ARG A 170 -19.23 -5.44 -45.19
N ARG A 171 -17.98 -5.55 -44.75
CA ARG A 171 -17.56 -6.55 -43.76
C ARG A 171 -17.91 -6.18 -42.31
N GLY A 172 -18.75 -5.18 -42.11
CA GLY A 172 -19.50 -4.97 -40.89
C GLY A 172 -18.88 -3.97 -39.92
N ARG A 173 -19.75 -3.45 -39.06
CA ARG A 173 -19.39 -2.57 -37.95
C ARG A 173 -18.52 -3.37 -36.99
N VAL A 174 -17.33 -2.87 -36.69
CA VAL A 174 -16.44 -3.47 -35.70
C VAL A 174 -16.63 -2.72 -34.38
N ARG A 175 -17.10 -3.44 -33.37
CA ARG A 175 -17.18 -2.92 -32.01
C ARG A 175 -15.81 -3.13 -31.35
N ILE A 176 -15.12 -2.04 -31.04
CA ILE A 176 -13.81 -2.08 -30.39
C ILE A 176 -14.02 -1.88 -28.88
N TYR A 177 -14.08 -2.98 -28.12
CA TYR A 177 -14.33 -2.94 -26.67
C TYR A 177 -13.29 -2.12 -25.89
N SER A 178 -12.03 -2.12 -26.34
CA SER A 178 -10.98 -1.30 -25.71
C SER A 178 -11.26 0.20 -25.82
N LEU A 179 -11.85 0.65 -26.94
CA LEU A 179 -12.23 2.04 -27.10
C LEU A 179 -13.36 2.43 -26.14
N GLU A 180 -14.37 1.57 -26.00
CA GLU A 180 -15.47 1.82 -25.04
C GLU A 180 -14.97 1.90 -23.61
N GLU A 181 -13.99 1.07 -23.26
CA GLU A 181 -13.36 1.09 -21.95
C GLU A 181 -12.55 2.37 -21.73
N VAL A 182 -11.80 2.83 -22.73
CA VAL A 182 -11.10 4.12 -22.68
C VAL A 182 -12.07 5.29 -22.51
N VAL A 183 -13.17 5.32 -23.29
CA VAL A 183 -14.25 6.31 -23.13
C VAL A 183 -14.81 6.28 -21.71
N ARG A 184 -15.08 5.10 -21.15
CA ARG A 184 -15.56 4.93 -19.78
C ARG A 184 -14.57 5.46 -18.74
N LEU A 185 -13.27 5.23 -18.93
CA LEU A 185 -12.21 5.71 -18.05
C LEU A 185 -12.07 7.23 -18.11
N VAL A 186 -12.15 7.84 -19.30
CA VAL A 186 -12.11 9.31 -19.45
C VAL A 186 -13.34 9.96 -18.81
N GLU A 187 -14.54 9.42 -19.02
CA GLU A 187 -15.76 9.89 -18.34
C GLU A 187 -15.68 9.75 -16.81
N ARG A 188 -15.03 8.70 -16.32
CA ARG A 188 -14.81 8.50 -14.87
C ARG A 188 -13.80 9.51 -14.35
N GLY A 189 -12.66 9.68 -15.01
CA GLY A 189 -11.64 10.65 -14.63
C GLY A 189 -12.19 12.07 -14.57
N LYS A 190 -12.98 12.48 -15.57
CA LYS A 190 -13.67 13.78 -15.56
C LYS A 190 -14.61 13.95 -14.37
N ARG A 191 -15.40 12.91 -14.04
CA ARG A 191 -16.29 12.96 -12.86
C ARG A 191 -15.51 13.03 -11.56
N GLU A 192 -14.38 12.32 -11.45
CA GLU A 192 -13.52 12.35 -10.27
C GLU A 192 -12.85 13.73 -10.11
N ILE A 193 -12.34 14.32 -11.19
CA ILE A 193 -11.80 15.68 -11.24
C ILE A 193 -12.86 16.72 -10.88
N ALA A 194 -14.08 16.59 -11.40
CA ALA A 194 -15.18 17.51 -11.09
C ALA A 194 -15.70 17.37 -9.65
N ALA A 195 -15.69 16.14 -9.09
CA ALA A 195 -16.12 15.88 -7.72
C ALA A 195 -15.06 16.32 -6.69
N HIS A 196 -13.78 16.28 -7.07
CA HIS A 196 -12.64 16.68 -6.25
C HIS A 196 -11.80 17.70 -7.02
N PRO A 197 -12.35 18.92 -7.25
CA PRO A 197 -11.56 19.97 -7.86
C PRO A 197 -10.34 20.19 -6.95
N TYR A 198 -9.15 20.18 -7.55
CA TYR A 198 -7.94 20.54 -6.80
C TYR A 198 -8.14 21.96 -6.29
N THR A 199 -8.41 22.06 -4.99
CA THR A 199 -8.35 23.33 -4.28
C THR A 199 -6.93 23.39 -3.76
N PRO A 200 -6.08 24.29 -4.30
CA PRO A 200 -4.78 24.49 -3.69
C PRO A 200 -5.06 24.78 -2.23
N VAL A 201 -4.51 23.94 -1.35
CA VAL A 201 -4.49 24.28 0.07
C VAL A 201 -3.68 25.56 0.09
N ILE A 202 -4.37 26.69 0.29
CA ILE A 202 -3.72 27.95 0.59
C ILE A 202 -3.15 27.74 1.99
N GLN A 203 -2.03 27.01 2.05
CA GLN A 203 -1.15 26.98 3.19
C GLN A 203 -0.73 28.43 3.33
N ASP A 204 -1.17 29.04 4.42
CA ASP A 204 -1.13 30.47 4.68
C ASP A 204 -2.24 31.23 3.94
N ALA A 205 -3.49 30.92 4.29
CA ALA A 205 -4.35 32.01 4.69
C ALA A 205 -3.54 32.80 5.71
N ILE A 206 -2.85 33.84 5.24
CA ILE A 206 -2.06 34.81 6.00
C ILE A 206 -2.71 34.87 7.35
N HIS A 207 -2.14 34.23 8.37
CA HIS A 207 -2.60 34.45 9.73
C HIS A 207 -2.50 35.96 9.85
N PRO A 208 -3.62 36.70 9.98
CA PRO A 208 -3.57 38.14 10.00
C PRO A 208 -2.59 38.46 11.11
N ILE A 209 -1.44 39.01 10.75
CA ILE A 209 -0.36 39.26 11.72
C ILE A 209 -1.04 40.06 12.81
N THR A 210 -1.26 39.41 13.95
CA THR A 210 -1.94 40.10 15.03
C THR A 210 -0.98 41.19 15.45
N GLY A 211 -1.47 42.42 15.65
CA GLY A 211 -0.62 43.56 16.02
C GLY A 211 0.44 43.29 17.12
N PRO A 212 0.23 42.38 18.09
CA PRO A 212 1.26 41.99 19.05
C PRO A 212 2.50 41.31 18.44
N GLU A 213 2.33 40.51 17.39
CA GLU A 213 3.39 39.71 16.77
C GLU A 213 4.33 40.59 15.93
N LEU A 214 3.78 41.62 15.28
CA LEU A 214 4.52 42.67 14.58
C LEU A 214 5.40 43.51 15.55
N LEU A 215 4.89 43.78 16.76
CA LEU A 215 5.65 44.53 17.78
C LEU A 215 6.78 43.71 18.42
N LEU A 216 6.65 42.39 18.51
CA LEU A 216 7.70 41.52 19.03
C LEU A 216 8.86 41.37 18.04
N GLN A 217 8.56 41.35 16.74
CA GLN A 217 9.57 41.20 15.69
C GLN A 217 10.48 42.44 15.56
N ASP A 218 9.94 43.64 15.79
CA ASP A 218 10.72 44.89 15.82
C ASP A 218 11.69 44.96 17.01
N HIS A 219 11.37 44.31 18.14
CA HIS A 219 12.26 44.29 19.31
C HIS A 219 13.45 43.33 19.15
N GLU A 220 13.30 42.23 18.42
CA GLU A 220 14.40 41.31 18.16
C GLU A 220 15.43 41.87 17.17
N HIS A 221 14.99 42.67 16.19
CA HIS A 221 15.91 43.35 15.28
C HIS A 221 16.65 44.53 15.93
N ALA A 222 16.04 45.21 16.91
CA ALA A 222 16.70 46.26 17.68
C ALA A 222 17.76 45.72 18.66
N ALA A 223 17.55 44.55 19.26
CA ALA A 223 18.49 43.95 20.21
C ALA A 223 19.77 43.41 19.54
N LYS A 224 19.70 43.02 18.25
CA LYS A 224 20.86 42.46 17.52
C LYS A 224 21.88 43.48 17.03
N HIS A 225 21.56 44.77 17.03
CA HIS A 225 22.45 45.80 16.47
C HIS A 225 23.32 46.55 17.50
N VAL A 226 23.26 46.18 18.79
CA VAL A 226 24.00 46.86 19.88
C VAL A 226 25.26 46.09 20.34
N GLY A 227 25.56 44.92 19.75
CA GLY A 227 26.65 44.04 20.20
C GLY A 227 28.05 44.28 19.62
N ASP A 228 28.19 45.02 18.52
CA ASP A 228 29.47 45.06 17.74
C ASP A 228 30.34 46.31 17.97
N ALA A 229 30.11 47.05 19.06
CA ALA A 229 30.95 48.20 19.42
C ALA A 229 31.45 48.08 20.87
N ASN A 230 32.42 47.20 21.11
CA ASN A 230 33.48 47.38 22.12
C ASN A 230 34.50 46.24 22.02
N MET A 231 35.48 46.43 21.14
CA MET A 231 36.78 45.81 21.25
C MET A 231 37.69 46.79 22.00
N ASP A 232 38.52 46.25 22.89
CA ASP A 232 39.60 46.90 23.64
C ASP A 232 39.22 47.54 24.99
N ASP A 233 39.31 46.76 26.08
CA ASP A 233 40.30 47.08 27.10
C ASP A 233 40.60 45.88 28.02
N ASP A 234 41.88 45.74 28.33
CA ASP A 234 42.48 44.69 29.12
C ASP A 234 42.18 44.82 30.62
N ASN A 235 42.35 43.67 31.29
CA ASN A 235 43.00 43.54 32.60
C ASN A 235 42.15 43.34 33.88
N ASN A 236 42.54 42.27 34.57
CA ASN A 236 42.53 42.03 36.02
C ASN A 236 41.41 41.15 36.63
N ALA A 237 41.84 39.99 37.13
CA ALA A 237 41.11 38.99 37.91
C ALA A 237 41.04 39.39 39.42
N PRO A 238 40.68 38.52 40.40
CA PRO A 238 39.81 37.33 40.42
C PRO A 238 38.80 37.31 41.62
N GLN A 239 38.02 36.22 41.70
CA GLN A 239 37.44 35.54 42.89
C GLN A 239 35.95 35.69 43.25
N LEU A 240 35.32 34.50 43.30
CA LEU A 240 34.41 33.92 44.31
C LEU A 240 33.09 34.67 44.65
N ILE A 241 31.96 33.98 44.50
CA ILE A 241 31.16 33.38 45.60
C ILE A 241 29.88 32.76 44.99
N ALA A 242 29.51 31.59 45.51
CA ALA A 242 28.32 30.83 45.20
C ALA A 242 27.01 31.57 45.54
N THR A 243 25.92 31.29 44.81
CA THR A 243 24.61 31.12 45.45
C THR A 243 23.62 30.38 44.54
N THR A 244 23.10 29.28 45.11
CA THR A 244 21.83 28.61 44.85
C THR A 244 20.67 29.55 44.53
N ALA A 245 19.87 29.24 43.49
CA ALA A 245 18.45 29.55 43.47
C ALA A 245 17.66 28.59 42.57
N THR A 246 16.80 27.84 43.24
CA THR A 246 15.72 26.96 42.79
C THR A 246 14.70 27.71 41.91
N LEU A 247 14.29 27.13 40.78
CA LEU A 247 13.10 27.57 40.03
C LEU A 247 12.00 26.50 40.11
N PRO A 248 10.78 26.82 40.57
CA PRO A 248 9.65 25.93 40.48
C PRO A 248 8.94 26.08 39.13
N LEU A 249 8.56 24.93 38.56
CA LEU A 249 7.54 24.82 37.53
C LEU A 249 6.26 25.52 37.99
N SER A 250 5.67 26.34 37.12
CA SER A 250 4.22 26.54 37.11
C SER A 250 3.72 26.52 35.67
N ARG A 251 3.07 25.40 35.37
CA ARG A 251 2.30 25.08 34.17
C ARG A 251 0.93 25.73 34.34
N THR A 252 0.66 26.80 33.60
CA THR A 252 -0.70 27.35 33.49
C THR A 252 -1.38 26.74 32.27
N GLU A 253 -2.26 25.79 32.52
CA GLU A 253 -3.21 25.26 31.54
C GLU A 253 -4.32 26.30 31.34
N SER A 254 -4.32 26.95 30.18
CA SER A 254 -5.44 27.78 29.74
C SER A 254 -6.48 26.91 29.03
N TYR A 255 -7.49 26.53 29.80
CA TYR A 255 -8.76 25.95 29.34
C TYR A 255 -9.48 26.99 28.46
N SER A 256 -9.62 26.71 27.15
CA SER A 256 -10.55 27.45 26.29
C SER A 256 -11.84 26.65 26.14
N THR A 257 -12.86 27.13 26.85
CA THR A 257 -14.25 26.70 26.77
C THR A 257 -14.79 27.01 25.37
N ILE A 258 -14.97 25.98 24.53
CA ILE A 258 -15.79 26.09 23.32
C ILE A 258 -17.23 25.75 23.72
N SER A 259 -18.08 26.75 23.61
CA SER A 259 -19.52 26.70 23.86
C SER A 259 -20.24 25.77 22.89
N ASN A 260 -21.14 24.97 23.48
CA ASN A 260 -22.13 24.11 22.85
C ASN A 260 -22.89 24.80 21.70
N VAL A 261 -23.04 24.09 20.58
CA VAL A 261 -24.14 24.28 19.62
C VAL A 261 -24.79 22.92 19.43
N ASP A 262 -26.11 22.91 19.64
CA ASP A 262 -27.03 21.77 19.57
C ASP A 262 -26.87 20.92 18.31
N ARG A 263 -26.81 19.59 18.52
CA ARG A 263 -27.28 18.63 17.53
C ARG A 263 -27.67 17.32 18.21
N ASP A 264 -28.96 17.19 18.49
CA ASP A 264 -29.63 15.93 18.80
C ASP A 264 -29.56 15.00 17.59
N ASP A 265 -28.83 13.89 17.70
CA ASP A 265 -29.06 12.66 16.94
C ASP A 265 -28.51 11.47 17.76
N PRO A 266 -29.36 10.55 18.26
CA PRO A 266 -28.89 9.38 18.99
C PRO A 266 -28.33 8.35 18.02
N VAL A 267 -27.01 8.27 17.90
CA VAL A 267 -26.34 7.10 17.31
C VAL A 267 -26.45 5.95 18.30
N VAL A 268 -27.41 5.06 18.05
CA VAL A 268 -27.45 3.72 18.64
C VAL A 268 -26.25 2.95 18.09
N VAL A 269 -25.20 2.81 18.91
CA VAL A 269 -24.08 1.93 18.60
C VAL A 269 -24.51 0.51 18.95
N ASP A 270 -24.89 -0.25 17.93
CA ASP A 270 -25.23 -1.67 18.02
C ASP A 270 -23.93 -2.47 18.23
N LEU A 271 -23.67 -2.83 19.49
CA LEU A 271 -22.46 -3.53 19.95
C LEU A 271 -22.59 -5.05 19.82
N ALA A 272 -23.17 -5.52 18.72
CA ALA A 272 -23.47 -6.94 18.49
C ALA A 272 -23.08 -7.39 17.07
N GLN A 273 -21.83 -7.11 16.64
CA GLN A 273 -21.30 -7.78 15.45
C GLN A 273 -19.77 -7.88 15.42
N THR A 274 -19.16 -8.40 16.50
CA THR A 274 -17.88 -9.10 16.38
C THR A 274 -18.14 -10.47 15.79
N ARG A 275 -18.19 -10.54 14.45
CA ARG A 275 -18.07 -11.81 13.73
C ARG A 275 -16.64 -12.31 13.88
N ASP A 276 -16.53 -13.57 14.30
CA ASP A 276 -15.32 -14.38 14.31
C ASP A 276 -14.54 -14.19 13.02
N ILE A 277 -13.35 -13.61 13.13
CA ILE A 277 -12.29 -13.77 12.14
C ILE A 277 -11.52 -15.00 12.60
N THR A 278 -11.95 -16.16 12.13
CA THR A 278 -11.11 -17.36 12.11
C THR A 278 -9.93 -17.05 11.19
N LEU A 279 -8.75 -16.84 11.78
CA LEU A 279 -7.48 -16.98 11.06
C LEU A 279 -7.38 -18.47 10.68
N GLU A 280 -7.61 -18.77 9.41
CA GLU A 280 -7.19 -20.04 8.84
C GLU A 280 -5.66 -19.99 8.67
N ASP A 281 -5.00 -20.97 9.29
CA ASP A 281 -3.57 -21.19 9.19
C ASP A 281 -3.16 -21.42 7.73
N ALA A 282 -2.14 -20.70 7.28
CA ALA A 282 -1.51 -20.95 5.99
C ALA A 282 -0.67 -22.23 6.10
N GLU A 283 -1.23 -23.36 5.66
CA GLU A 283 -0.49 -24.61 5.54
C GLU A 283 0.46 -24.61 4.32
N ASP A 284 1.66 -25.11 4.59
CA ASP A 284 2.78 -25.41 3.70
C ASP A 284 2.36 -26.26 2.47
N PRO A 285 2.68 -25.87 1.22
CA PRO A 285 2.45 -26.72 0.06
C PRO A 285 3.69 -27.58 -0.22
N ALA A 286 3.90 -28.65 0.56
CA ALA A 286 4.86 -29.67 0.20
C ALA A 286 4.38 -31.09 0.58
N ALA A 287 4.11 -31.87 -0.47
CA ALA A 287 4.01 -33.33 -0.50
C ALA A 287 2.71 -33.97 0.03
N VAL A 288 1.77 -34.28 -0.87
CA VAL A 288 1.04 -35.57 -0.81
C VAL A 288 0.80 -36.11 -2.22
N ALA A 289 1.32 -37.31 -2.43
CA ALA A 289 1.16 -38.14 -3.61
C ALA A 289 -0.21 -38.84 -3.63
N VAL A 290 -0.61 -39.16 -4.86
CA VAL A 290 -1.83 -39.81 -5.32
C VAL A 290 -2.14 -41.13 -4.60
N ALA A 291 -3.36 -41.25 -4.06
CA ALA A 291 -4.04 -42.52 -3.87
C ALA A 291 -5.57 -42.35 -4.01
N ALA A 292 -6.14 -43.00 -5.02
CA ALA A 292 -7.58 -43.17 -5.18
C ALA A 292 -8.12 -44.20 -4.17
N PRO A 293 -9.43 -44.17 -3.86
CA PRO A 293 -10.27 -45.28 -4.34
C PRO A 293 -11.71 -44.90 -4.73
N ALA A 294 -12.41 -45.94 -5.18
CA ALA A 294 -13.61 -46.02 -5.98
C ALA A 294 -14.97 -45.85 -5.24
N ASP A 295 -16.01 -45.84 -6.09
CA ASP A 295 -17.40 -46.28 -5.89
C ASP A 295 -18.30 -45.55 -4.88
N ALA A 296 -19.37 -44.92 -5.41
CA ALA A 296 -20.76 -45.30 -5.11
C ALA A 296 -21.77 -44.41 -5.87
N SER A 297 -22.61 -45.04 -6.70
CA SER A 297 -23.95 -44.55 -7.07
C SER A 297 -24.88 -44.59 -5.83
N PRO A 298 -25.99 -43.82 -5.82
CA PRO A 298 -27.25 -44.48 -6.16
C PRO A 298 -28.30 -43.63 -6.92
N GLU A 299 -29.08 -44.42 -7.66
CA GLU A 299 -30.48 -44.34 -8.11
C GLU A 299 -31.38 -43.17 -7.65
N GLY A 300 -32.22 -42.71 -8.58
CA GLY A 300 -33.34 -41.80 -8.30
C GLY A 300 -34.18 -41.52 -9.55
N ASP A 301 -35.12 -42.42 -9.80
CA ASP A 301 -36.04 -42.52 -10.95
C ASP A 301 -37.25 -41.56 -10.87
N ALA A 302 -37.94 -41.40 -12.02
CA ALA A 302 -39.35 -40.99 -12.22
C ALA A 302 -39.66 -39.72 -13.06
N SER A 303 -40.13 -40.00 -14.30
CA SER A 303 -41.38 -39.51 -14.93
C SER A 303 -41.41 -38.22 -15.80
N ARG A 304 -41.17 -38.40 -17.13
CA ARG A 304 -42.04 -38.17 -18.35
C ARG A 304 -43.10 -37.02 -18.39
N PRO A 305 -43.66 -36.58 -19.57
CA PRO A 305 -43.30 -36.82 -21.01
C PRO A 305 -43.50 -35.64 -22.03
N LEU A 306 -43.07 -35.90 -23.30
CA LEU A 306 -43.53 -35.37 -24.63
C LEU A 306 -43.17 -33.90 -24.99
N THR A 307 -42.57 -33.57 -26.15
CA THR A 307 -43.00 -33.89 -27.52
C THR A 307 -41.87 -33.62 -28.56
N VAL A 308 -41.80 -34.49 -29.58
CA VAL A 308 -41.03 -34.50 -30.85
C VAL A 308 -41.72 -33.52 -31.86
N PRO A 309 -41.19 -33.00 -33.01
CA PRO A 309 -40.31 -33.67 -34.00
C PRO A 309 -39.19 -32.91 -34.76
N ALA A 310 -38.29 -33.74 -35.30
CA ALA A 310 -37.74 -33.81 -36.67
C ALA A 310 -36.60 -32.89 -37.15
N GLY A 311 -35.68 -33.54 -37.90
CA GLY A 311 -34.65 -32.96 -38.77
C GLY A 311 -33.26 -33.49 -38.42
N ASP A 312 -32.90 -34.71 -38.82
CA ASP A 312 -32.05 -34.99 -39.99
C ASP A 312 -30.81 -34.09 -40.09
N GLU A 313 -29.63 -34.63 -39.76
CA GLU A 313 -28.58 -34.88 -40.76
C GLU A 313 -27.39 -35.61 -40.13
N ALA A 314 -26.98 -36.66 -40.82
CA ALA A 314 -25.85 -37.49 -40.48
C ALA A 314 -24.61 -37.06 -41.26
N SER A 315 -23.46 -37.37 -40.64
CA SER A 315 -22.26 -37.92 -41.29
C SER A 315 -21.11 -36.99 -41.68
N GLN A 316 -19.96 -37.39 -41.11
CA GLN A 316 -18.59 -37.39 -41.67
C GLN A 316 -17.66 -36.23 -41.33
N HIS A 317 -17.06 -36.33 -40.15
CA HIS A 317 -15.67 -35.95 -39.91
C HIS A 317 -14.72 -37.01 -40.50
N PRO A 318 -13.64 -36.61 -41.20
CA PRO A 318 -12.43 -37.40 -41.26
C PRO A 318 -11.43 -36.89 -40.23
N GLY A 319 -11.02 -37.82 -39.35
CA GLY A 319 -9.88 -37.64 -38.47
C GLY A 319 -8.58 -37.49 -39.26
N ARG A 320 -7.68 -36.67 -38.73
CA ARG A 320 -6.26 -36.69 -39.08
C ARG A 320 -5.45 -36.95 -37.83
N THR A 321 -4.75 -38.06 -37.91
CA THR A 321 -3.83 -38.63 -36.94
C THR A 321 -2.42 -38.05 -37.10
N LEU A 322 -1.69 -38.09 -35.99
CA LEU A 322 -0.24 -38.30 -35.85
C LEU A 322 0.72 -37.23 -36.41
N SER A 323 1.49 -36.62 -35.51
CA SER A 323 2.95 -36.48 -35.64
C SER A 323 3.54 -36.12 -34.27
N ASP A 324 4.07 -37.14 -33.60
CA ASP A 324 5.09 -37.04 -32.55
C ASP A 324 6.33 -36.30 -33.05
N THR A 325 7.02 -35.56 -32.17
CA THR A 325 8.49 -35.52 -32.01
C THR A 325 8.87 -34.55 -30.87
N PRO A 326 10.08 -34.68 -30.27
CA PRO A 326 10.17 -34.82 -28.82
C PRO A 326 10.92 -33.69 -28.09
N ILE A 327 10.89 -33.86 -26.77
CA ILE A 327 11.73 -33.29 -25.71
C ILE A 327 13.19 -33.12 -26.12
N SER A 328 13.77 -31.96 -25.80
CA SER A 328 15.18 -31.85 -25.37
C SER A 328 15.36 -30.62 -24.47
N SER A 329 15.41 -30.90 -23.18
CA SER A 329 16.12 -30.10 -22.19
C SER A 329 17.58 -30.55 -22.16
N ALA A 330 18.53 -29.62 -22.13
CA ALA A 330 19.63 -29.57 -21.17
C ALA A 330 20.86 -28.81 -21.71
N ALA A 331 21.59 -28.29 -20.71
CA ALA A 331 23.03 -28.01 -20.68
C ALA A 331 23.47 -26.57 -20.94
N ALA A 332 23.72 -25.93 -19.80
CA ALA A 332 24.70 -24.88 -19.60
C ALA A 332 26.04 -25.19 -20.29
N SER A 333 26.68 -24.14 -20.80
CA SER A 333 28.10 -24.14 -21.12
C SER A 333 28.62 -22.72 -20.89
N ASN A 334 29.45 -22.60 -19.86
CA ASN A 334 30.34 -21.45 -19.66
C ASN A 334 31.32 -21.37 -20.84
N SER A 335 31.45 -20.18 -21.42
CA SER A 335 32.63 -19.78 -22.18
C SER A 335 32.82 -18.27 -22.02
N GLU A 336 33.73 -17.91 -21.13
CA GLU A 336 34.40 -16.63 -21.16
C GLU A 336 35.24 -16.59 -22.44
N ASP A 337 34.86 -15.73 -23.40
CA ASP A 337 35.76 -15.37 -24.48
C ASP A 337 35.79 -13.86 -24.68
N THR A 338 36.98 -13.35 -24.42
CA THR A 338 37.42 -11.96 -24.53
C THR A 338 37.48 -11.58 -26.00
N ILE A 339 36.47 -10.86 -26.50
CA ILE A 339 36.52 -10.23 -27.83
C ILE A 339 36.82 -8.75 -27.65
N SER A 340 38.08 -8.39 -27.95
CA SER A 340 38.53 -7.01 -28.08
C SER A 340 37.80 -6.34 -29.24
N ALA A 341 37.03 -5.29 -28.93
CA ALA A 341 36.43 -4.42 -29.94
C ALA A 341 37.51 -3.52 -30.58
N PRO A 342 37.58 -3.43 -31.93
CA PRO A 342 38.43 -2.44 -32.58
C PRO A 342 37.80 -1.05 -32.51
N MET A 343 38.62 -0.05 -32.17
CA MET A 343 38.22 1.36 -32.13
C MET A 343 37.76 1.87 -33.50
N PRO A 344 36.75 2.77 -33.56
CA PRO A 344 36.40 3.42 -34.82
C PRO A 344 37.46 4.45 -35.20
N ALA A 345 37.93 4.36 -36.45
CA ALA A 345 38.87 5.30 -37.05
C ALA A 345 38.24 6.69 -37.24
N SER A 346 39.05 7.72 -36.97
CA SER A 346 38.70 9.14 -37.19
C SER A 346 38.38 9.44 -38.66
N PRO A 347 37.42 10.33 -38.95
CA PRO A 347 37.16 10.79 -40.31
C PRO A 347 38.28 11.71 -40.83
N PRO A 348 38.59 11.69 -42.14
CA PRO A 348 39.62 12.52 -42.74
C PRO A 348 39.20 14.00 -42.83
N PRO A 349 40.18 14.93 -42.88
CA PRO A 349 39.90 16.36 -43.05
C PRO A 349 39.38 16.67 -44.46
N PRO A 350 38.44 17.63 -44.63
CA PRO A 350 37.98 18.04 -45.95
C PRO A 350 39.07 18.83 -46.68
N GLY A 351 39.39 18.41 -47.91
CA GLY A 351 40.33 19.09 -48.80
C GLY A 351 39.76 20.39 -49.41
N PRO A 352 40.62 21.25 -49.99
CA PRO A 352 40.22 22.58 -50.43
C PRO A 352 39.80 22.65 -51.91
N GLY A 353 38.70 23.38 -52.16
CA GLY A 353 38.41 24.10 -53.41
C GLY A 353 37.20 23.58 -54.22
N PRO A 354 36.73 24.32 -55.25
CA PRO A 354 37.02 25.71 -55.64
C PRO A 354 35.75 26.58 -55.79
N ALA A 355 36.01 27.88 -55.97
CA ALA A 355 35.04 28.93 -56.26
C ALA A 355 34.23 28.68 -57.55
N SER A 356 32.94 29.02 -57.54
CA SER A 356 32.35 30.14 -58.32
C SER A 356 30.83 30.02 -58.54
N SER A 357 30.22 31.21 -58.62
CA SER A 357 28.96 31.63 -59.27
C SER A 357 27.60 31.37 -58.60
N ASP A 358 27.09 32.46 -58.02
CA ASP A 358 25.82 33.14 -58.36
C ASP A 358 24.53 32.31 -58.48
N PHE A 359 23.60 32.51 -57.52
CA PHE A 359 22.26 33.10 -57.70
C PHE A 359 21.34 32.81 -56.49
N ALA A 360 21.02 33.85 -55.69
CA ALA A 360 19.80 34.09 -54.89
C ALA A 360 19.30 33.01 -53.86
N PRO A 361 18.28 33.30 -53.03
CA PRO A 361 18.02 34.45 -52.17
C PRO A 361 17.89 34.05 -50.67
N SER A 362 17.91 35.05 -49.78
CA SER A 362 17.39 35.01 -48.40
C SER A 362 18.01 33.99 -47.44
N SER A 363 19.06 34.42 -46.77
CA SER A 363 19.59 33.82 -45.55
C SER A 363 18.58 33.90 -44.40
N THR A 364 17.87 32.79 -44.19
CA THR A 364 17.22 32.47 -42.91
C THR A 364 18.33 32.03 -41.95
N THR A 365 18.52 32.81 -40.89
CA THR A 365 19.47 32.50 -39.83
C THR A 365 18.96 31.27 -39.06
N ASP A 366 19.42 30.07 -39.44
CA ASP A 366 19.19 28.84 -38.68
C ASP A 366 19.88 28.96 -37.33
N LEU A 367 19.08 29.31 -36.31
CA LEU A 367 19.50 29.23 -34.91
C LEU A 367 19.80 27.76 -34.59
N PRO A 368 20.96 27.45 -33.98
CA PRO A 368 21.31 26.09 -33.63
C PRO A 368 20.26 25.50 -32.70
N ASN A 369 19.79 24.31 -33.07
CA ASN A 369 18.67 23.57 -32.53
C ASN A 369 18.83 23.31 -31.00
N SER A 370 18.35 24.25 -30.18
CA SER A 370 18.51 24.23 -28.71
C SER A 370 17.73 23.10 -28.01
N GLU A 371 16.74 22.52 -28.70
CA GLU A 371 15.90 21.44 -28.15
C GLU A 371 16.65 20.11 -28.01
N ALA A 372 17.58 19.82 -28.93
CA ALA A 372 18.40 18.61 -28.84
C ALA A 372 19.33 18.61 -27.60
N SER A 373 19.76 19.80 -27.15
CA SER A 373 20.53 19.94 -25.91
C SER A 373 19.68 19.82 -24.64
N ARG A 374 18.40 20.23 -24.67
CA ARG A 374 17.50 20.12 -23.51
C ARG A 374 17.08 18.67 -23.26
N LEU A 375 16.79 17.91 -24.32
CA LEU A 375 16.48 16.47 -24.21
C LEU A 375 17.67 15.66 -23.68
N SER A 376 18.90 16.05 -24.03
CA SER A 376 20.12 15.42 -23.51
C SER A 376 20.34 15.69 -22.01
N LEU A 377 19.98 16.88 -21.51
CA LEU A 377 20.12 17.23 -20.10
C LEU A 377 19.14 16.43 -19.22
N GLU A 378 17.89 16.32 -19.66
CA GLU A 378 16.86 15.58 -18.94
C GLU A 378 17.19 14.08 -18.87
N GLU A 379 17.65 13.49 -19.97
CA GLU A 379 18.10 12.10 -19.98
C GLU A 379 19.31 11.86 -19.05
N THR A 380 20.24 12.82 -19.01
CA THR A 380 21.40 12.77 -18.10
C THR A 380 20.98 12.82 -16.64
N TYR A 381 20.03 13.70 -16.28
CA TYR A 381 19.47 13.79 -14.94
C TYR A 381 18.75 12.50 -14.51
N LEU A 382 17.97 11.89 -15.42
CA LEU A 382 17.30 10.62 -15.14
C LEU A 382 18.30 9.47 -14.92
N ARG A 383 19.38 9.41 -15.72
CA ARG A 383 20.46 8.42 -15.53
C ARG A 383 21.18 8.61 -14.20
N GLU A 384 21.48 9.86 -13.83
CA GLU A 384 22.14 10.15 -12.56
C GLU A 384 21.24 9.82 -11.36
N ARG A 385 19.94 10.11 -11.44
CA ARG A 385 18.96 9.73 -10.41
C ARG A 385 18.82 8.22 -10.29
N ALA A 386 18.83 7.49 -11.41
CA ALA A 386 18.83 6.02 -11.40
C ALA A 386 20.11 5.46 -10.76
N ALA A 387 21.28 6.03 -11.08
CA ALA A 387 22.55 5.65 -10.47
C ALA A 387 22.60 5.93 -8.96
N ALA A 388 22.02 7.06 -8.51
CA ALA A 388 21.91 7.38 -7.09
C ALA A 388 21.05 6.35 -6.34
N ARG A 389 19.90 5.96 -6.91
CA ARG A 389 19.05 4.91 -6.34
C ARG A 389 19.75 3.55 -6.30
N ALA A 390 20.58 3.22 -7.30
CA ALA A 390 21.37 1.99 -7.29
C ALA A 390 22.41 1.99 -6.16
N ARG A 391 23.14 3.11 -5.99
CA ARG A 391 24.11 3.26 -4.89
C ARG A 391 23.46 3.18 -3.50
N ALA A 392 22.25 3.72 -3.35
CA ALA A 392 21.50 3.64 -2.10
C ALA A 392 21.16 2.18 -1.73
N ARG A 393 20.66 1.39 -2.68
CA ARG A 393 20.37 -0.05 -2.45
C ARG A 393 21.63 -0.85 -2.15
N GLU A 394 22.74 -0.54 -2.81
CA GLU A 394 24.02 -1.20 -2.52
C GLU A 394 24.52 -0.88 -1.10
N ALA A 395 24.36 0.35 -0.64
CA ALA A 395 24.68 0.75 0.72
C ALA A 395 23.78 0.05 1.77
N GLU A 396 22.48 -0.09 1.47
CA GLU A 396 21.52 -0.81 2.31
C GLU A 396 21.88 -2.29 2.43
N LEU A 397 22.14 -2.98 1.31
CA LEU A 397 22.58 -4.37 1.29
C LEU A 397 23.90 -4.57 2.04
N ARG A 398 24.81 -3.59 1.98
CA ARG A 398 26.07 -3.63 2.73
C ARG A 398 25.83 -3.54 4.23
N LEU A 399 24.91 -2.69 4.67
CA LEU A 399 24.55 -2.54 6.09
C LEU A 399 23.81 -3.79 6.60
N GLU A 400 22.92 -4.36 5.80
CA GLU A 400 22.25 -5.62 6.11
C GLU A 400 23.25 -6.78 6.25
N ALA A 401 24.23 -6.87 5.34
CA ALA A 401 25.30 -7.85 5.41
C ALA A 401 26.17 -7.67 6.67
N GLU A 402 26.46 -6.44 7.09
CA GLU A 402 27.19 -6.16 8.34
C GLU A 402 26.38 -6.60 9.58
N VAL A 403 25.08 -6.30 9.62
CA VAL A 403 24.20 -6.72 10.71
C VAL A 403 24.08 -8.25 10.77
N ALA A 404 23.97 -8.91 9.61
CA ALA A 404 23.95 -10.36 9.52
C ALA A 404 25.27 -10.98 10.03
N ALA A 405 26.41 -10.37 9.69
CA ALA A 405 27.72 -10.81 10.18
C ALA A 405 27.84 -10.68 11.71
N ARG A 406 27.36 -9.57 12.29
CA ARG A 406 27.34 -9.40 13.77
C ARG A 406 26.46 -10.43 14.46
N ARG A 407 25.28 -10.73 13.89
CA ARG A 407 24.39 -11.77 14.42
C ARG A 407 25.06 -13.15 14.38
N ALA A 408 25.75 -13.47 13.29
CA ALA A 408 26.47 -14.74 13.17
C ALA A 408 27.63 -14.85 14.18
N GLU A 409 28.36 -13.75 14.43
CA GLU A 409 29.43 -13.72 15.44
C GLU A 409 28.87 -13.91 16.87
N GLU A 410 27.72 -13.31 17.17
CA GLU A 410 27.02 -13.48 18.45
C GLU A 410 26.52 -14.91 18.65
N GLU A 411 25.91 -15.51 17.62
CA GLU A 411 25.48 -16.93 17.65
C GLU A 411 26.69 -17.87 17.84
N GLU A 412 27.82 -17.58 17.19
CA GLU A 412 29.04 -18.36 17.39
C GLU A 412 29.61 -18.22 18.81
N ARG A 413 29.52 -17.03 19.40
CA ARG A 413 29.91 -16.78 20.79
C ARG A 413 29.02 -17.56 21.75
N GLU A 414 27.70 -17.50 21.58
CA GLU A 414 26.75 -18.29 22.38
C GLU A 414 27.00 -19.80 22.23
N ALA A 415 27.27 -20.27 21.01
CA ALA A 415 27.61 -21.67 20.76
C ALA A 415 28.95 -22.09 21.39
N ARG A 416 29.90 -21.17 21.56
CA ARG A 416 31.15 -21.41 22.31
C ARG A 416 30.88 -21.51 23.81
N GLU A 417 30.11 -20.58 24.36
CA GLU A 417 29.73 -20.58 25.78
C GLU A 417 28.91 -21.83 26.16
N ALA A 418 27.95 -22.23 25.32
CA ALA A 418 27.17 -23.46 25.52
C ALA A 418 28.06 -24.72 25.52
N ARG A 419 29.06 -24.79 24.62
CA ARG A 419 30.03 -25.89 24.60
C ARG A 419 30.89 -25.92 25.86
N GLU A 420 31.31 -24.77 26.37
CA GLU A 420 32.06 -24.69 27.62
C GLU A 420 31.22 -25.12 28.83
N GLN A 421 29.96 -24.67 28.91
CA GLN A 421 29.03 -25.09 29.97
C GLN A 421 28.85 -26.61 30.02
N LEU A 422 28.68 -27.26 28.85
CA LEU A 422 28.58 -28.73 28.78
C LEU A 422 29.85 -29.43 29.26
N LEU A 423 31.04 -28.88 28.98
CA LEU A 423 32.30 -29.42 29.49
C LEU A 423 32.42 -29.26 31.01
N VAL A 424 32.00 -28.12 31.56
CA VAL A 424 31.96 -27.88 33.02
C VAL A 424 31.00 -28.84 33.71
N GLU A 425 29.80 -29.06 33.17
CA GLU A 425 28.84 -30.03 33.70
C GLU A 425 29.37 -31.46 33.67
N ARG A 426 30.04 -31.84 32.56
CA ARG A 426 30.64 -33.18 32.43
C ARG A 426 31.81 -33.38 33.41
N GLY A 427 32.60 -32.34 33.67
CA GLY A 427 33.69 -32.37 34.66
C GLY A 427 33.20 -32.40 36.12
N ARG A 428 31.99 -31.90 36.38
CA ARG A 428 31.36 -31.93 37.72
C ARG A 428 30.66 -33.23 38.05
N ARG A 429 30.47 -34.16 37.11
CA ARG A 429 29.99 -35.50 37.48
C ARG A 429 31.08 -36.17 38.31
N PRO A 430 30.88 -36.37 39.64
CA PRO A 430 31.83 -37.12 40.42
C PRO A 430 31.94 -38.48 39.75
N TYR A 431 33.17 -38.89 39.42
CA TYR A 431 33.42 -40.28 39.10
C TYR A 431 32.93 -41.05 40.31
N ALA A 432 31.72 -41.61 40.21
CA ALA A 432 31.24 -42.59 41.14
C ALA A 432 32.24 -43.73 40.99
N VAL A 433 33.24 -43.73 41.86
CA VAL A 433 34.12 -44.86 42.08
C VAL A 433 33.15 -45.94 42.52
N GLU A 434 32.73 -46.78 41.58
CA GLU A 434 31.93 -47.98 41.82
C GLU A 434 32.76 -48.85 42.77
N GLY A 435 32.55 -48.59 44.06
CA GLY A 435 33.10 -49.37 45.15
C GLY A 435 32.53 -50.75 45.04
N ALA A 436 33.35 -51.65 44.53
CA ALA A 436 33.17 -53.09 44.51
C ALA A 436 32.52 -53.58 45.80
N ILE A 437 31.22 -53.89 45.76
CA ILE A 437 30.58 -54.72 46.77
C ILE A 437 30.93 -56.15 46.39
N ARG A 438 31.97 -56.66 47.06
CA ARG A 438 32.31 -58.07 47.13
C ARG A 438 31.09 -58.86 47.61
N GLU A 439 30.53 -59.67 46.73
CA GLU A 439 29.74 -60.83 47.14
C GLU A 439 30.68 -61.81 47.84
N THR A 440 30.42 -62.06 49.13
CA THR A 440 31.00 -63.18 49.87
C THR A 440 29.94 -64.26 50.08
N PRO A 441 30.36 -65.54 50.07
CA PRO A 441 29.59 -66.70 49.62
C PRO A 441 28.52 -67.23 50.58
#